data_AF-A0A6N2E3I3-F1
#
_entry.id   AF-A0A6N2E3I3-F1
#
_cell.length_a   1.000
_cell.length_b   1.000
_cell.length_c   1.000
_cell.angle_alpha   90.00
_cell.angle_beta   90.00
_cell.angle_gamma   90.00
#
_symmetry.space_group_name_H-M   'P 1'
#
loop_
_entity.id
_entity.type
_entity.pdbx_description
1 polymer ?
#
loop_
_entity_poly.entity_id
_entity_poly.type
_entity_poly.pdbx_seq_one_letter_code
_entity_poly.pdbx_strand_id
1 'polypeptide(L)'
;MLLAHKCHPTSTALLLKFPGTRLLQTTPPQTPRTQRKTNMDTQQSPDASSGDGAEQPDTSPLSDIIFITLPPDLDRMIGDFSLDPSIPLPVETRGEGDAWDAGELRWEMIIAAVLKLLAYKPDHEDIAYYRNLTLAAKPDLADELSQAAVSKAQNADFEPAEEIFRALGGLLPNNPAPRLNLALLHEQVADAAEAASRPEEAEKKREQAFLMYKELLAEDDPPAEVYLNAGYFALKTQSFDTAVRHLSHYLQAEPESERSEEVSRLIAEIEKHNLVDNLFKEAYDFIRLGKEDEGIERIREFLAKHPDVWNAWFILGWGLRRLERYEDAAAAFEKALELGPRKPDTLNELAICRMETGAFSESEKLLVDALRQEPDNVKFVSNLGILALKREDHEEARAYFLAALEIEPNDVLALQYLQKLEH
;
A
#
# COMPACT_ATOMS: atom_id res chain seq x y z
N MET A 1 -24.59 22.67 -21.79
CA MET A 1 -23.19 22.19 -21.80
C MET A 1 -22.78 22.00 -20.34
N LEU A 2 -23.05 20.84 -19.73
CA LEU A 2 -22.16 19.66 -19.69
C LEU A 2 -20.73 20.04 -19.25
N LEU A 3 -20.41 19.84 -17.96
CA LEU A 3 -19.64 18.68 -17.51
C LEU A 3 -19.44 18.72 -15.99
N ALA A 4 -20.03 17.73 -15.34
CA ALA A 4 -19.71 17.31 -13.99
C ALA A 4 -18.31 16.68 -13.96
N HIS A 5 -17.47 17.11 -13.01
CA HIS A 5 -16.32 16.33 -12.59
C HIS A 5 -16.46 15.94 -11.13
N LYS A 6 -16.68 14.64 -10.96
CA LYS A 6 -16.39 13.75 -9.82
C LYS A 6 -15.81 14.43 -8.56
N CYS A 7 -16.65 14.56 -7.53
CA CYS A 7 -16.19 14.59 -6.15
C CYS A 7 -15.73 13.17 -5.76
N HIS A 8 -14.42 12.93 -5.76
CA HIS A 8 -13.85 11.87 -4.93
C HIS A 8 -13.82 12.38 -3.48
N PRO A 9 -14.17 11.56 -2.48
CA PRO A 9 -13.93 11.91 -1.09
C PRO A 9 -12.42 12.05 -0.91
N THR A 10 -11.99 13.21 -0.42
CA THR A 10 -10.63 13.46 0.06
C THR A 10 -10.29 12.40 1.09
N SER A 11 -9.54 11.39 0.65
CA SER A 11 -8.79 10.52 1.54
C SER A 11 -7.82 11.41 2.30
N THR A 12 -7.99 11.44 3.62
CA THR A 12 -7.11 12.17 4.53
C THR A 12 -5.80 11.41 4.55
N ALA A 13 -4.94 11.67 3.57
CA ALA A 13 -3.59 11.14 3.53
C ALA A 13 -2.83 11.76 4.70
N LEU A 14 -2.83 11.07 5.84
CA LEU A 14 -1.84 11.27 6.88
C LEU A 14 -0.48 10.99 6.24
N LEU A 15 0.23 12.07 5.86
CA LEU A 15 1.65 12.02 5.51
C LEU A 15 2.43 11.74 6.78
N LEU A 16 2.40 10.49 7.23
CA LEU A 16 3.37 9.96 8.16
C LEU A 16 4.72 9.97 7.45
N LYS A 17 5.56 10.97 7.75
CA LYS A 17 6.97 10.94 7.40
C LYS A 17 7.60 9.79 8.21
N PHE A 18 7.69 8.61 7.60
CA PHE A 18 8.30 7.44 8.24
C PHE A 18 9.81 7.64 8.41
N PRO A 19 10.36 7.49 9.63
CA PRO A 19 11.80 7.51 9.84
C PRO A 19 12.47 6.22 9.33
N GLY A 20 13.49 6.37 8.48
CA GLY A 20 14.73 5.61 8.61
C GLY A 20 14.73 4.10 8.34
N THR A 21 14.45 3.69 7.10
CA THR A 21 14.99 2.47 6.52
C THR A 21 16.50 2.63 6.33
N ARG A 22 17.31 2.14 7.29
CA ARG A 22 18.77 2.07 7.14
C ARG A 22 19.13 0.71 6.54
N LEU A 23 20.00 0.73 5.54
CA LEU A 23 20.61 -0.49 5.01
C LEU A 23 21.41 -1.18 6.14
N LEU A 24 21.27 -2.49 6.23
CA LEU A 24 21.94 -3.34 7.21
C LEU A 24 23.38 -3.62 6.77
N GLN A 25 24.33 -3.64 7.70
CA GLN A 25 25.66 -4.18 7.42
C GLN A 25 25.57 -5.71 7.43
N THR A 26 26.06 -6.35 6.37
CA THR A 26 26.13 -7.82 6.34
C THR A 26 27.36 -8.26 7.11
N THR A 27 27.22 -9.17 8.07
CA THR A 27 28.35 -9.92 8.65
C THR A 27 28.18 -11.40 8.33
N PRO A 28 29.26 -12.14 8.04
CA PRO A 28 29.16 -13.57 7.74
C PRO A 28 28.75 -14.37 9.00
N PRO A 29 27.82 -15.34 8.88
CA PRO A 29 27.41 -16.18 10.01
C PRO A 29 28.55 -17.11 10.45
N GLN A 30 28.77 -17.23 11.77
CA GLN A 30 29.65 -18.29 12.31
C GLN A 30 28.97 -19.66 12.15
N THR A 31 29.72 -20.62 11.62
CA THR A 31 29.21 -21.92 11.18
C THR A 31 28.91 -22.89 12.33
N PRO A 32 27.75 -23.57 12.30
CA PRO A 32 27.60 -24.91 12.86
C PRO A 32 27.52 -25.98 11.75
N ARG A 33 28.16 -27.11 12.01
CA ARG A 33 28.37 -28.26 11.11
C ARG A 33 27.09 -29.00 10.68
N THR A 34 26.96 -29.19 9.36
CA THR A 34 26.48 -30.37 8.58
C THR A 34 25.31 -31.22 9.09
N GLN A 35 24.34 -31.49 8.19
CA GLN A 35 24.17 -32.84 7.58
C GLN A 35 23.30 -32.82 6.31
N ARG A 36 23.81 -33.49 5.27
CA ARG A 36 23.20 -33.78 3.96
C ARG A 36 21.91 -34.59 4.06
N LYS A 37 21.01 -34.42 3.08
CA LYS A 37 20.43 -35.52 2.31
C LYS A 37 19.94 -35.06 0.92
N THR A 38 20.20 -35.92 -0.04
CA THR A 38 20.01 -35.82 -1.49
C THR A 38 18.60 -36.23 -1.93
N ASN A 39 18.09 -35.65 -3.04
CA ASN A 39 17.78 -36.38 -4.28
C ASN A 39 17.13 -35.47 -5.35
N MET A 40 17.62 -35.62 -6.58
CA MET A 40 17.05 -35.10 -7.83
C MET A 40 15.89 -35.99 -8.31
N ASP A 41 14.97 -35.41 -9.08
CA ASP A 41 14.45 -36.06 -10.28
C ASP A 41 14.10 -35.02 -11.36
N THR A 42 14.61 -35.28 -12.55
CA THR A 42 14.47 -34.53 -13.82
C THR A 42 13.13 -34.78 -14.49
N GLN A 43 12.53 -33.77 -15.14
CA GLN A 43 11.69 -34.02 -16.32
C GLN A 43 11.61 -32.84 -17.30
N GLN A 44 11.65 -33.22 -18.56
CA GLN A 44 11.81 -32.51 -19.84
C GLN A 44 10.77 -31.42 -20.18
N SER A 45 11.23 -30.42 -20.95
CA SER A 45 10.46 -29.47 -21.77
C SER A 45 9.87 -30.11 -23.04
N PRO A 46 8.96 -29.40 -23.75
CA PRO A 46 9.26 -29.11 -25.16
C PRO A 46 8.83 -27.71 -25.67
N ASP A 47 9.66 -27.20 -26.59
CA ASP A 47 9.44 -26.36 -27.78
C ASP A 47 8.34 -25.29 -27.87
N ALA A 48 8.72 -24.08 -28.29
CA ALA A 48 8.02 -23.34 -29.38
C ALA A 48 8.84 -22.18 -30.00
N SER A 49 9.04 -22.32 -31.31
CA SER A 49 9.00 -21.33 -32.41
C SER A 49 9.87 -20.06 -32.42
N SER A 50 10.78 -20.09 -33.41
CA SER A 50 11.19 -19.04 -34.35
C SER A 50 10.29 -17.80 -34.48
N GLY A 51 10.91 -16.62 -34.34
CA GLY A 51 10.39 -15.33 -34.77
C GLY A 51 11.54 -14.39 -35.12
N ASP A 52 11.59 -13.99 -36.38
CA ASP A 52 12.54 -13.08 -37.01
C ASP A 52 12.46 -11.68 -36.37
N GLY A 53 13.58 -11.18 -35.84
CA GLY A 53 13.68 -9.87 -35.20
C GLY A 53 15.14 -9.47 -35.12
N ALA A 54 15.48 -8.32 -35.70
CA ALA A 54 16.83 -7.77 -35.71
C ALA A 54 17.49 -7.88 -34.33
N GLU A 55 18.63 -8.59 -34.26
CA GLU A 55 19.46 -8.72 -33.06
C GLU A 55 19.79 -7.31 -32.54
N GLN A 56 19.13 -6.91 -31.45
CA GLN A 56 19.71 -5.93 -30.56
C GLN A 56 21.00 -6.54 -30.00
N PRO A 57 22.08 -5.76 -29.83
CA PRO A 57 23.30 -6.28 -29.23
C PRO A 57 22.94 -6.97 -27.90
N ASP A 58 23.51 -8.15 -27.68
CA ASP A 58 23.27 -8.95 -26.48
C ASP A 58 23.88 -8.21 -25.28
N THR A 59 23.11 -7.27 -24.72
CA THR A 59 23.49 -6.42 -23.57
C THR A 59 23.48 -7.19 -22.25
N SER A 60 23.61 -8.52 -22.31
CA SER A 60 23.73 -9.36 -21.13
C SER A 60 24.92 -8.91 -20.28
N PRO A 61 24.76 -8.70 -18.97
CA PRO A 61 25.88 -8.42 -18.06
C PRO A 61 26.98 -9.50 -18.07
N LEU A 62 26.69 -10.66 -18.66
CA LEU A 62 27.55 -11.82 -18.77
C LEU A 62 28.24 -11.96 -20.14
N SER A 63 27.99 -11.06 -21.10
CA SER A 63 28.52 -11.15 -22.47
C SER A 63 30.06 -11.19 -22.53
N ASP A 64 30.70 -10.49 -21.59
CA ASP A 64 32.16 -10.41 -21.45
C ASP A 64 32.76 -11.55 -20.59
N ILE A 65 32.02 -12.62 -20.30
CA ILE A 65 32.53 -13.74 -19.49
C ILE A 65 32.91 -14.92 -20.39
N ILE A 66 34.19 -15.30 -20.31
CA ILE A 66 34.69 -16.55 -20.90
C ILE A 66 35.01 -17.56 -19.79
N PHE A 67 35.07 -18.85 -20.15
CA PHE A 67 35.49 -19.90 -19.24
C PHE A 67 36.83 -20.48 -19.67
N ILE A 68 37.82 -20.45 -18.78
CA ILE A 68 39.15 -21.01 -19.01
C ILE A 68 39.27 -22.37 -18.34
N THR A 69 39.98 -23.29 -18.99
CA THR A 69 40.32 -24.59 -18.42
C THR A 69 41.67 -24.51 -17.73
N LEU A 70 41.81 -25.26 -16.63
CA LEU A 70 43.05 -25.35 -15.89
C LEU A 70 43.85 -26.58 -16.36
N PRO A 71 45.19 -26.55 -16.30
CA PRO A 71 46.00 -27.73 -16.57
C PRO A 71 45.61 -28.88 -15.63
N PRO A 72 45.47 -30.12 -16.13
CA PRO A 72 44.96 -31.25 -15.35
C PRO A 72 45.87 -31.67 -14.18
N ASP A 73 47.14 -31.26 -14.21
CA ASP A 73 48.16 -31.48 -13.18
C ASP A 73 48.35 -30.28 -12.25
N LEU A 74 47.51 -29.24 -12.36
CA LEU A 74 47.57 -28.06 -11.51
C LEU A 74 47.19 -28.41 -10.06
N ASP A 75 48.19 -28.52 -9.19
CA ASP A 75 48.02 -28.63 -7.74
C ASP A 75 48.28 -27.26 -7.09
N ARG A 76 47.21 -26.48 -6.90
CA ARG A 76 47.28 -25.14 -6.33
C ARG A 76 46.19 -24.91 -5.30
N MET A 77 46.62 -24.40 -4.15
CA MET A 77 45.74 -23.95 -3.06
C MET A 77 45.62 -22.43 -3.02
N ILE A 78 44.45 -21.96 -2.58
CA ILE A 78 44.14 -20.57 -2.27
C ILE A 78 43.58 -20.55 -0.87
N GLY A 79 44.40 -20.12 0.10
CA GLY A 79 44.07 -20.31 1.51
C GLY A 79 43.95 -21.81 1.83
N ASP A 80 42.77 -22.24 2.27
CA ASP A 80 42.39 -23.61 2.55
C ASP A 80 41.59 -24.28 1.40
N PHE A 81 41.38 -23.57 0.29
CA PHE A 81 40.65 -24.06 -0.87
C PHE A 81 41.59 -24.67 -1.92
N SER A 82 41.29 -25.90 -2.36
CA SER A 82 42.01 -26.55 -3.46
C SER A 82 41.29 -26.28 -4.78
N LEU A 83 42.02 -25.84 -5.80
CA LEU A 83 41.47 -25.73 -7.15
C LEU A 83 41.20 -27.14 -7.72
N ASP A 84 40.04 -27.30 -8.36
CA ASP A 84 39.68 -28.48 -9.14
C ASP A 84 39.89 -28.16 -10.63
N PRO A 85 40.89 -28.77 -11.30
CA PRO A 85 41.16 -28.50 -12.70
C PRO A 85 40.04 -28.94 -13.67
N SER A 86 39.10 -29.78 -13.22
CA SER A 86 37.97 -30.21 -14.04
C SER A 86 36.87 -29.16 -14.15
N ILE A 87 36.87 -28.15 -13.28
CA ILE A 87 35.88 -27.08 -13.26
C ILE A 87 36.45 -25.84 -13.97
N PRO A 88 35.85 -25.42 -15.11
CA PRO A 88 36.29 -24.21 -15.80
C PRO A 88 36.13 -22.96 -14.92
N LEU A 89 37.10 -22.04 -14.97
CA LEU A 89 37.01 -20.77 -14.24
C LEU A 89 36.45 -19.67 -15.13
N PRO A 90 35.45 -18.92 -14.66
CA PRO A 90 34.95 -17.76 -15.37
C PRO A 90 35.97 -16.62 -15.28
N VAL A 91 36.15 -15.88 -16.37
CA VAL A 91 37.07 -14.75 -16.49
C VAL A 91 36.35 -13.64 -17.24
N GLU A 92 36.37 -12.44 -16.68
CA GLU A 92 35.83 -11.25 -17.31
C GLU A 92 36.86 -10.69 -18.29
N THR A 93 36.50 -10.59 -19.56
CA THR A 93 37.32 -9.98 -20.61
C THR A 93 37.00 -8.49 -20.75
N ARG A 94 37.95 -7.70 -21.26
CA ARG A 94 37.70 -6.28 -21.55
C ARG A 94 36.94 -6.14 -22.89
N GLY A 95 35.61 -6.24 -22.85
CA GLY A 95 34.70 -5.88 -23.93
C GLY A 95 34.71 -6.77 -25.18
N GLU A 96 33.59 -6.75 -25.90
CA GLU A 96 33.34 -7.54 -27.12
C GLU A 96 34.43 -7.37 -28.19
N GLY A 97 35.13 -8.47 -28.51
CA GLY A 97 35.93 -8.60 -29.74
C GLY A 97 37.44 -8.51 -29.59
N ASP A 98 37.97 -8.26 -28.39
CA ASP A 98 39.43 -8.36 -28.16
C ASP A 98 39.83 -9.83 -27.88
N ALA A 99 40.84 -10.31 -28.60
CA ALA A 99 41.42 -11.62 -28.35
C ALA A 99 42.03 -11.63 -26.93
N TRP A 100 41.44 -12.39 -26.02
CA TRP A 100 41.98 -12.55 -24.66
C TRP A 100 43.36 -13.20 -24.68
N ASP A 101 44.32 -12.60 -23.97
CA ASP A 101 45.65 -13.15 -23.73
C ASP A 101 45.75 -13.76 -22.33
N ALA A 102 46.14 -15.02 -22.26
CA ALA A 102 46.40 -15.73 -21.00
C ALA A 102 47.48 -15.04 -20.14
N GLY A 103 48.40 -14.28 -20.74
CA GLY A 103 49.40 -13.48 -20.04
C GLY A 103 48.83 -12.33 -19.20
N GLU A 104 47.60 -11.89 -19.48
CA GLU A 104 46.93 -10.80 -18.77
C GLU A 104 46.01 -11.26 -17.63
N LEU A 105 45.91 -12.57 -17.39
CA LEU A 105 45.03 -13.15 -16.39
C LEU A 105 45.38 -12.64 -14.99
N ARG A 106 44.41 -11.98 -14.35
CA ARG A 106 44.50 -11.51 -12.96
C ARG A 106 43.37 -12.10 -12.13
N TRP A 107 43.61 -12.26 -10.83
CA TRP A 107 42.60 -12.76 -9.90
C TRP A 107 41.34 -11.89 -9.87
N GLU A 108 41.49 -10.58 -10.06
CA GLU A 108 40.37 -9.64 -10.11
C GLU A 108 39.43 -9.93 -11.27
N MET A 109 39.93 -10.41 -12.41
CA MET A 109 39.10 -10.76 -13.58
C MET A 109 38.25 -12.00 -13.31
N ILE A 110 38.81 -12.97 -12.57
CA ILE A 110 38.07 -14.17 -12.14
C ILE A 110 37.02 -13.77 -11.11
N ILE A 111 37.40 -13.01 -10.08
CA ILE A 111 36.49 -12.58 -9.02
C ILE A 111 35.34 -11.73 -9.61
N ALA A 112 35.63 -10.80 -10.51
CA ALA A 112 34.60 -9.99 -11.17
C ALA A 112 33.60 -10.84 -11.95
N ALA A 113 34.08 -11.82 -12.74
CA ALA A 113 33.22 -12.74 -13.47
C ALA A 113 32.37 -13.61 -12.52
N VAL A 114 32.97 -14.11 -11.44
CA VAL A 114 32.22 -14.87 -10.42
C VAL A 114 31.14 -14.00 -9.77
N LEU A 115 31.44 -12.74 -9.40
CA LEU A 115 30.45 -11.84 -8.82
C LEU A 115 29.27 -11.58 -9.77
N LYS A 116 29.55 -11.42 -11.07
CA LYS A 116 28.50 -11.30 -12.10
C LYS A 116 27.67 -12.59 -12.23
N LEU A 117 28.30 -13.76 -12.23
CA LEU A 117 27.57 -15.04 -12.22
C LEU A 117 26.70 -15.18 -10.96
N LEU A 118 27.20 -14.81 -9.79
CA LEU A 118 26.44 -14.82 -8.54
C LEU A 118 25.23 -13.86 -8.59
N ALA A 119 25.37 -12.73 -9.27
CA ALA A 119 24.31 -11.72 -9.40
C ALA A 119 23.23 -12.09 -10.42
N TYR A 120 23.61 -12.67 -11.56
CA TYR A 120 22.71 -12.82 -12.72
C TYR A 120 22.44 -14.28 -13.13
N LYS A 121 23.25 -15.24 -12.67
CA LYS A 121 23.08 -16.68 -12.94
C LYS A 121 23.31 -17.53 -11.68
N PRO A 122 22.52 -17.31 -10.61
CA PRO A 122 22.68 -18.00 -9.33
C PRO A 122 22.37 -19.51 -9.41
N ASP A 123 21.79 -19.98 -10.51
CA ASP A 123 21.46 -21.37 -10.83
C ASP A 123 22.58 -22.10 -11.61
N HIS A 124 23.72 -21.45 -11.87
CA HIS A 124 24.86 -22.09 -12.52
C HIS A 124 25.33 -23.34 -11.77
N GLU A 125 25.65 -24.42 -12.50
CA GLU A 125 26.00 -25.73 -11.91
C GLU A 125 27.18 -25.64 -10.92
N ASP A 126 28.21 -24.87 -11.27
CA ASP A 126 29.41 -24.66 -10.45
C ASP A 126 29.33 -23.47 -9.47
N ILE A 127 28.17 -22.83 -9.30
CA ILE A 127 28.08 -21.59 -8.51
C ILE A 127 28.57 -21.75 -7.06
N ALA A 128 28.37 -22.93 -6.48
CA ALA A 128 28.85 -23.25 -5.14
C ALA A 128 30.37 -23.33 -5.07
N TYR A 129 31.01 -23.88 -6.10
CA TYR A 129 32.47 -23.91 -6.21
C TYR A 129 33.02 -22.48 -6.36
N TYR A 130 32.43 -21.67 -7.25
CA TYR A 130 32.84 -20.28 -7.46
C TYR A 130 32.70 -19.41 -6.20
N ARG A 131 31.60 -19.58 -5.45
CA ARG A 131 31.40 -18.91 -4.16
C ARG A 131 32.52 -19.22 -3.17
N ASN A 132 32.82 -20.50 -2.98
CA ASN A 132 33.84 -20.95 -2.03
C ASN A 132 35.24 -20.49 -2.45
N LEU A 133 35.57 -20.58 -3.74
CA LEU A 133 36.80 -20.04 -4.31
C LEU A 133 36.95 -18.55 -4.00
N THR A 134 35.87 -17.77 -4.21
CA THR A 134 35.89 -16.33 -4.01
C THR A 134 36.13 -15.96 -2.54
N LEU A 135 35.44 -16.61 -1.60
CA LEU A 135 35.62 -16.36 -0.17
C LEU A 135 37.00 -16.81 0.33
N ALA A 136 37.57 -17.89 -0.23
CA ALA A 136 38.92 -18.31 0.09
C ALA A 136 39.99 -17.33 -0.46
N ALA A 137 39.75 -16.79 -1.66
CA ALA A 137 40.65 -15.81 -2.29
C ALA A 137 40.60 -14.44 -1.62
N LYS A 138 39.42 -14.00 -1.17
CA LYS A 138 39.20 -12.73 -0.48
C LYS A 138 38.21 -12.88 0.68
N PRO A 139 38.67 -13.23 1.89
CA PRO A 139 37.81 -13.46 3.05
C PRO A 139 36.96 -12.25 3.46
N ASP A 140 37.51 -11.05 3.35
CA ASP A 140 36.84 -9.80 3.77
C ASP A 140 35.95 -9.19 2.66
N LEU A 141 35.85 -9.85 1.49
CA LEU A 141 35.18 -9.30 0.32
C LEU A 141 33.69 -8.99 0.58
N ALA A 142 33.01 -9.83 1.35
CA ALA A 142 31.60 -9.62 1.66
C ALA A 142 31.37 -8.30 2.43
N ASP A 143 32.22 -8.01 3.41
CA ASP A 143 32.12 -6.79 4.21
C ASP A 143 32.50 -5.56 3.37
N GLU A 144 33.55 -5.66 2.55
CA GLU A 144 33.95 -4.61 1.60
C GLU A 144 32.82 -4.26 0.61
N LEU A 145 32.22 -5.29 -0.01
CA LEU A 145 31.12 -5.14 -0.95
C LEU A 145 29.87 -4.57 -0.26
N SER A 146 29.55 -5.02 0.96
CA SER A 146 28.41 -4.48 1.70
C SER A 146 28.59 -3.00 1.99
N GLN A 147 29.77 -2.57 2.45
CA GLN A 147 30.05 -1.16 2.70
C GLN A 147 29.99 -0.34 1.40
N ALA A 148 30.56 -0.86 0.31
CA ALA A 148 30.53 -0.20 -1.00
C ALA A 148 29.10 -0.05 -1.53
N ALA A 149 28.28 -1.09 -1.46
CA ALA A 149 26.88 -1.05 -1.91
C ALA A 149 26.04 -0.05 -1.10
N VAL A 150 26.21 -0.05 0.23
CA VAL A 150 25.54 0.92 1.11
C VAL A 150 25.96 2.35 0.78
N SER A 151 27.26 2.60 0.60
CA SER A 151 27.76 3.93 0.24
C SER A 151 27.24 4.38 -1.12
N LYS A 152 27.18 3.48 -2.11
CA LYS A 152 26.65 3.77 -3.45
C LYS A 152 25.16 4.11 -3.40
N ALA A 153 24.37 3.31 -2.70
CA ALA A 153 22.95 3.57 -2.49
C ALA A 153 22.69 4.93 -1.83
N GLN A 154 23.47 5.27 -0.80
CA GLN A 154 23.38 6.58 -0.12
C GLN A 154 23.72 7.77 -1.03
N ASN A 155 24.60 7.55 -2.01
CA ASN A 155 24.96 8.55 -3.03
C ASN A 155 24.00 8.55 -4.24
N ALA A 156 22.91 7.77 -4.20
CA ALA A 156 21.99 7.54 -5.31
C ALA A 156 22.62 6.89 -6.55
N ASP A 157 23.77 6.24 -6.40
CA ASP A 157 24.40 5.39 -7.43
C ASP A 157 23.72 4.01 -7.44
N PHE A 158 22.45 3.98 -7.84
CA PHE A 158 21.57 2.83 -7.61
C PHE A 158 21.96 1.58 -8.40
N GLU A 159 22.29 1.70 -9.69
CA GLU A 159 22.61 0.55 -10.54
C GLU A 159 23.86 -0.22 -10.00
N PRO A 160 24.99 0.45 -9.72
CA PRO A 160 26.13 -0.22 -9.08
C PRO A 160 25.81 -0.82 -7.71
N ALA A 161 24.96 -0.16 -6.91
CA ALA A 161 24.54 -0.72 -5.62
C ALA A 161 23.70 -2.00 -5.80
N GLU A 162 22.81 -2.00 -6.81
CA GLU A 162 21.93 -3.13 -7.13
C GLU A 162 22.74 -4.35 -7.54
N GLU A 163 23.71 -4.19 -8.43
CA GLU A 163 24.60 -5.25 -8.88
C GLU A 163 25.37 -5.86 -7.70
N ILE A 164 25.91 -5.03 -6.80
CA ILE A 164 26.65 -5.52 -5.65
C ILE A 164 25.74 -6.26 -4.66
N PHE A 165 24.53 -5.77 -4.37
CA PHE A 165 23.62 -6.50 -3.48
C PHE A 165 23.14 -7.83 -4.07
N ARG A 166 22.93 -7.92 -5.40
CA ARG A 166 22.64 -9.18 -6.09
C ARG A 166 23.80 -10.16 -5.94
N ALA A 167 25.03 -9.70 -6.21
CA ALA A 167 26.23 -10.51 -6.05
C ALA A 167 26.41 -10.99 -4.61
N LEU A 168 26.18 -10.11 -3.62
CA LEU A 168 26.22 -10.46 -2.19
C LEU A 168 25.16 -11.50 -1.81
N GLY A 169 23.94 -11.41 -2.36
CA GLY A 169 22.90 -12.42 -2.16
C GLY A 169 23.31 -13.79 -2.69
N GLY A 170 23.95 -13.82 -3.87
CA GLY A 170 24.54 -15.05 -4.41
C GLY A 170 25.74 -15.55 -3.59
N LEU A 171 26.59 -14.65 -3.10
CA LEU A 171 27.76 -14.97 -2.28
C LEU A 171 27.38 -15.51 -0.90
N LEU A 172 26.31 -14.98 -0.30
CA LEU A 172 25.81 -15.32 1.04
C LEU A 172 24.33 -15.77 0.99
N PRO A 173 24.01 -16.92 0.37
CA PRO A 173 22.62 -17.29 0.09
C PRO A 173 21.77 -17.52 1.36
N ASN A 174 22.40 -17.92 2.45
CA ASN A 174 21.74 -18.14 3.75
C ASN A 174 21.68 -16.86 4.62
N ASN A 175 22.23 -15.75 4.14
CA ASN A 175 22.11 -14.46 4.83
C ASN A 175 20.98 -13.65 4.17
N PRO A 176 19.91 -13.30 4.90
CA PRO A 176 18.81 -12.50 4.35
C PRO A 176 19.18 -11.03 4.14
N ALA A 177 20.24 -10.50 4.80
CA ALA A 177 20.57 -9.08 4.79
C ALA A 177 20.86 -8.48 3.40
N PRO A 178 21.63 -9.12 2.49
CA PRO A 178 21.79 -8.62 1.12
C PRO A 178 20.47 -8.49 0.36
N ARG A 179 19.57 -9.47 0.50
CA ARG A 179 18.26 -9.48 -0.16
C ARG A 179 17.34 -8.42 0.43
N LEU A 180 17.33 -8.26 1.75
CA LEU A 180 16.59 -7.17 2.40
C LEU A 180 17.12 -5.80 1.97
N ASN A 181 18.43 -5.60 1.89
CA ASN A 181 19.03 -4.36 1.41
C ASN A 181 18.70 -4.07 -0.05
N LEU A 182 18.60 -5.09 -0.91
CA LEU A 182 18.18 -4.93 -2.29
C LEU A 182 16.69 -4.56 -2.40
N ALA A 183 15.81 -5.10 -1.53
CA ALA A 183 14.42 -4.65 -1.44
C ALA A 183 14.33 -3.16 -1.05
N LEU A 184 15.10 -2.75 -0.03
CA LEU A 184 15.20 -1.35 0.40
C LEU A 184 15.75 -0.43 -0.69
N LEU A 185 16.76 -0.90 -1.45
CA LEU A 185 17.28 -0.17 -2.59
C LEU A 185 16.19 0.03 -3.66
N HIS A 186 15.42 -1.00 -3.98
CA HIS A 186 14.32 -0.89 -4.93
C HIS A 186 13.26 0.13 -4.49
N GLU A 187 12.96 0.23 -3.19
CA GLU A 187 12.10 1.30 -2.67
C GLU A 187 12.69 2.69 -2.90
N GLN A 188 13.99 2.88 -2.69
CA GLN A 188 14.68 4.15 -2.92
C GLN A 188 14.69 4.53 -4.41
N VAL A 189 14.92 3.56 -5.30
CA VAL A 189 14.83 3.78 -6.74
C VAL A 189 13.41 4.17 -7.13
N ALA A 190 12.40 3.52 -6.56
CA ALA A 190 11.01 3.85 -6.82
C ALA A 190 10.67 5.29 -6.40
N ASP A 191 11.15 5.73 -5.23
CA ASP A 191 10.96 7.10 -4.75
C ASP A 191 11.65 8.13 -5.65
N ALA A 192 12.89 7.84 -6.07
CA ALA A 192 13.63 8.69 -6.98
C ALA A 192 12.96 8.75 -8.38
N ALA A 193 12.39 7.65 -8.84
CA ALA A 193 11.63 7.59 -10.09
C ALA A 193 10.33 8.40 -10.01
N GLU A 194 9.60 8.28 -8.90
CA GLU A 194 8.37 9.05 -8.66
C GLU A 194 8.65 10.55 -8.56
N ALA A 195 9.68 10.96 -7.82
CA ALA A 195 10.14 12.35 -7.74
C ALA A 195 10.55 12.91 -9.11
N ALA A 196 11.07 12.05 -9.99
CA ALA A 196 11.42 12.37 -11.37
C ALA A 196 10.24 12.23 -12.37
N SER A 197 9.01 11.99 -11.90
CA SER A 197 7.82 11.80 -12.74
C SER A 197 7.92 10.64 -13.73
N ARG A 198 8.57 9.54 -13.32
CA ARG A 198 8.71 8.26 -14.05
C ARG A 198 7.88 7.15 -13.38
N PRO A 199 6.54 7.15 -13.51
CA PRO A 199 5.67 6.26 -12.75
C PRO A 199 5.80 4.77 -13.11
N GLU A 200 6.07 4.45 -14.37
CA GLU A 200 6.23 3.04 -14.81
C GLU A 200 7.46 2.37 -14.17
N GLU A 201 8.56 3.12 -14.09
CA GLU A 201 9.78 2.64 -13.43
C GLU A 201 9.59 2.55 -11.91
N ALA A 202 8.92 3.54 -11.31
CA ALA A 202 8.59 3.52 -9.89
C ALA A 202 7.76 2.28 -9.53
N GLU A 203 6.75 1.98 -10.35
CA GLU A 203 5.89 0.82 -10.14
C GLU A 203 6.63 -0.50 -10.29
N LYS A 204 7.44 -0.64 -11.35
CA LYS A 204 8.29 -1.82 -11.56
C LYS A 204 9.21 -2.05 -10.36
N LYS A 205 9.85 -0.99 -9.83
CA LYS A 205 10.75 -1.11 -8.67
C LYS A 205 9.99 -1.41 -7.37
N ARG A 206 8.78 -0.88 -7.18
CA ARG A 206 7.90 -1.28 -6.06
C ARG A 206 7.50 -2.75 -6.12
N GLU A 207 7.14 -3.24 -7.30
CA GLU A 207 6.80 -4.67 -7.50
C GLU A 207 8.01 -5.57 -7.16
N GLN A 208 9.21 -5.18 -7.60
CA GLN A 208 10.44 -5.89 -7.24
C GLN A 208 10.67 -5.91 -5.72
N ALA A 209 10.53 -4.77 -5.03
CA ALA A 209 10.63 -4.73 -3.57
C ALA A 209 9.59 -5.63 -2.88
N PHE A 210 8.33 -5.60 -3.36
CA PHE A 210 7.25 -6.44 -2.83
C PHE A 210 7.55 -7.94 -2.95
N LEU A 211 8.01 -8.39 -4.12
CA LEU A 211 8.36 -9.80 -4.34
C LEU A 211 9.49 -10.24 -3.41
N MET A 212 10.49 -9.39 -3.20
CA MET A 212 11.59 -9.69 -2.28
C MET A 212 11.13 -9.78 -0.82
N TYR A 213 10.28 -8.86 -0.35
CA TYR A 213 9.70 -8.97 0.99
C TYR A 213 8.90 -10.26 1.15
N LYS A 214 8.11 -10.63 0.13
CA LYS A 214 7.34 -11.87 0.13
C LYS A 214 8.23 -13.11 0.25
N GLU A 215 9.34 -13.15 -0.48
CA GLU A 215 10.32 -14.25 -0.38
C GLU A 215 10.99 -14.32 0.99
N LEU A 216 11.46 -13.18 1.51
CA LEU A 216 12.10 -13.11 2.83
C LEU A 216 11.15 -13.52 3.97
N LEU A 217 9.88 -13.09 3.90
CA LEU A 217 8.86 -13.44 4.89
C LEU A 217 8.41 -14.92 4.81
N ALA A 218 8.74 -15.62 3.73
CA ALA A 218 8.41 -17.04 3.54
C ALA A 218 9.51 -17.99 4.05
N GLU A 219 10.62 -17.46 4.55
CA GLU A 219 11.67 -18.26 5.20
C GLU A 219 11.19 -18.85 6.53
N ASP A 220 11.82 -19.93 6.99
CA ASP A 220 11.42 -20.64 8.22
C ASP A 220 11.52 -19.76 9.47
N ASP A 221 12.50 -18.85 9.50
CA ASP A 221 12.75 -17.92 10.62
C ASP A 221 13.22 -16.54 10.09
N PRO A 222 12.31 -15.71 9.56
CA PRO A 222 12.67 -14.40 9.02
C PRO A 222 13.14 -13.46 10.16
N PRO A 223 14.26 -12.74 9.99
CA PRO A 223 14.70 -11.76 10.98
C PRO A 223 13.64 -10.70 11.28
N ALA A 224 13.62 -10.19 12.52
CA ALA A 224 12.69 -9.14 12.95
C ALA A 224 12.70 -7.92 12.01
N GLU A 225 13.88 -7.53 11.51
CA GLU A 225 14.05 -6.43 10.57
C GLU A 225 13.27 -6.62 9.26
N VAL A 226 13.03 -7.86 8.80
CA VAL A 226 12.23 -8.12 7.61
C VAL A 226 10.78 -7.67 7.87
N TYR A 227 10.21 -8.04 9.02
CA TYR A 227 8.86 -7.63 9.40
C TYR A 227 8.74 -6.12 9.56
N LEU A 228 9.73 -5.48 10.17
CA LEU A 228 9.74 -4.03 10.34
C LEU A 228 9.69 -3.30 8.99
N ASN A 229 10.59 -3.65 8.08
CA ASN A 229 10.71 -2.98 6.79
C ASN A 229 9.51 -3.31 5.88
N ALA A 230 9.02 -4.56 5.87
CA ALA A 230 7.80 -4.92 5.14
C ALA A 230 6.56 -4.18 5.68
N GLY A 231 6.49 -3.95 7.00
CA GLY A 231 5.44 -3.15 7.63
C GLY A 231 5.45 -1.69 7.17
N TYR A 232 6.62 -1.05 7.13
CA TYR A 232 6.78 0.31 6.60
C TYR A 232 6.48 0.41 5.10
N PHE A 233 6.93 -0.58 4.31
CA PHE A 233 6.60 -0.66 2.88
C PHE A 233 5.07 -0.76 2.67
N ALA A 234 4.38 -1.58 3.48
CA ALA A 234 2.93 -1.72 3.43
C ALA A 234 2.21 -0.39 3.78
N LEU A 235 2.75 0.42 4.69
CA LEU A 235 2.17 1.74 4.99
C LEU A 235 2.30 2.70 3.83
N LYS A 236 3.47 2.75 3.21
CA LYS A 236 3.75 3.59 2.06
C LYS A 236 2.87 3.24 0.85
N THR A 237 2.56 1.95 0.69
CA THR A 237 1.65 1.43 -0.33
C THR A 237 0.19 1.40 0.12
N GLN A 238 -0.14 1.99 1.28
CA GLN A 238 -1.49 2.12 1.84
C GLN A 238 -2.20 0.78 2.13
N SER A 239 -1.45 -0.30 2.33
CA SER A 239 -1.96 -1.60 2.80
C SER A 239 -1.92 -1.68 4.34
N PHE A 240 -2.81 -0.93 5.00
CA PHE A 240 -2.80 -0.74 6.46
C PHE A 240 -2.96 -2.04 7.28
N ASP A 241 -3.80 -2.98 6.86
CA ASP A 241 -3.94 -4.29 7.54
C ASP A 241 -2.63 -5.09 7.49
N THR A 242 -1.94 -5.03 6.35
CA THR A 242 -0.65 -5.70 6.15
C THR A 242 0.44 -5.04 6.96
N ALA A 243 0.43 -3.71 7.02
CA ALA A 243 1.32 -2.96 7.89
C ALA A 243 1.15 -3.35 9.36
N VAL A 244 -0.07 -3.30 9.90
CA VAL A 244 -0.34 -3.66 11.31
C VAL A 244 0.11 -5.09 11.59
N ARG A 245 -0.17 -6.03 10.69
CA ARG A 245 0.26 -7.43 10.82
C ARG A 245 1.77 -7.57 10.95
N HIS A 246 2.53 -7.01 10.01
CA HIS A 246 3.99 -7.15 10.03
C HIS A 246 4.64 -6.38 11.18
N LEU A 247 4.18 -5.17 11.46
CA LEU A 247 4.67 -4.38 12.60
C LEU A 247 4.36 -5.04 13.95
N SER A 248 3.23 -5.73 14.08
CA SER A 248 2.90 -6.52 15.28
C SER A 248 3.85 -7.70 15.44
N HIS A 249 4.19 -8.41 14.35
CA HIS A 249 5.21 -9.47 14.39
C HIS A 249 6.58 -8.93 14.81
N TYR A 250 6.99 -7.76 14.31
CA TYR A 250 8.21 -7.09 14.76
C TYR A 250 8.21 -6.85 16.28
N LEU A 251 7.13 -6.29 16.83
CA LEU A 251 7.01 -6.05 18.28
C LEU A 251 7.02 -7.32 19.12
N GLN A 252 6.54 -8.44 18.59
CA GLN A 252 6.61 -9.74 19.27
C GLN A 252 8.04 -10.28 19.33
N ALA A 253 8.80 -10.10 18.25
CA ALA A 253 10.20 -10.53 18.18
C ALA A 253 11.13 -9.62 18.99
N GLU A 254 10.91 -8.31 18.93
CA GLU A 254 11.77 -7.27 19.50
C GLU A 254 10.96 -6.28 20.40
N PRO A 255 10.40 -6.72 21.53
CA PRO A 255 9.49 -5.89 22.35
C PRO A 255 10.20 -4.71 23.06
N GLU A 256 11.51 -4.81 23.31
CA GLU A 256 12.30 -3.83 24.08
C GLU A 256 13.31 -3.05 23.20
N SER A 257 13.18 -3.13 21.87
CA SER A 257 14.01 -2.37 20.94
C SER A 257 13.77 -0.86 21.04
N GLU A 258 14.78 -0.05 20.70
CA GLU A 258 14.67 1.42 20.61
C GLU A 258 13.50 1.87 19.69
N ARG A 259 13.10 1.02 18.75
CA ARG A 259 12.01 1.30 17.80
C ARG A 259 10.63 0.84 18.27
N SER A 260 10.53 0.06 19.35
CA SER A 260 9.25 -0.58 19.74
C SER A 260 8.19 0.43 20.17
N GLU A 261 8.58 1.53 20.82
CA GLU A 261 7.66 2.63 21.16
C GLU A 261 7.14 3.38 19.93
N GLU A 262 7.98 3.54 18.90
CA GLU A 262 7.59 4.16 17.63
C GLU A 262 6.58 3.26 16.91
N VAL A 263 6.92 1.99 16.73
CA VAL A 263 6.09 1.02 16.04
C VAL A 263 4.75 0.82 16.76
N SER A 264 4.74 0.76 18.09
CA SER A 264 3.50 0.65 18.88
C SER A 264 2.58 1.86 18.69
N ARG A 265 3.13 3.08 18.68
CA ARG A 265 2.36 4.30 18.41
C ARG A 265 1.76 4.29 17.01
N LEU A 266 2.55 3.85 16.03
CA LEU A 266 2.13 3.77 14.64
C LEU A 266 0.98 2.79 14.44
N ILE A 267 1.07 1.58 15.01
CA ILE A 267 -0.03 0.60 14.99
C ILE A 267 -1.29 1.20 15.61
N ALA A 268 -1.18 1.80 16.80
CA ALA A 268 -2.31 2.40 17.49
C ALA A 268 -2.99 3.53 16.68
N GLU A 269 -2.20 4.33 15.95
CA GLU A 269 -2.71 5.37 15.05
C GLU A 269 -3.47 4.78 13.87
N ILE A 270 -2.89 3.77 13.20
CA ILE A 270 -3.53 3.07 12.07
C ILE A 270 -4.85 2.42 12.51
N GLU A 271 -4.82 1.67 13.61
CA GLU A 271 -6.01 0.97 14.12
C GLU A 271 -7.09 1.96 14.53
N LYS A 272 -6.72 3.08 15.16
CA LYS A 272 -7.66 4.14 15.50
C LYS A 272 -8.33 4.69 14.24
N HIS A 273 -7.57 5.03 13.19
CA HIS A 273 -8.13 5.57 11.96
C HIS A 273 -8.97 4.54 11.17
N ASN A 274 -8.52 3.29 11.05
CA ASN A 274 -9.28 2.24 10.38
C ASN A 274 -10.58 1.90 11.11
N LEU A 275 -10.56 1.87 12.45
CA LEU A 275 -11.75 1.62 13.25
C LEU A 275 -12.77 2.75 13.10
N VAL A 276 -12.30 3.99 12.98
CA VAL A 276 -13.12 5.17 12.67
C VAL A 276 -13.79 4.98 11.31
N ASP A 277 -13.03 4.68 10.27
CA ASP A 277 -13.58 4.50 8.91
C ASP A 277 -14.57 3.33 8.82
N ASN A 278 -14.30 2.22 9.51
CA ASN A 278 -15.17 1.05 9.52
C ASN A 278 -16.48 1.27 10.28
N LEU A 279 -16.43 1.79 11.51
CA LEU A 279 -17.65 2.04 12.31
C LEU A 279 -18.58 3.04 11.61
N PHE A 280 -18.00 4.08 10.99
CA PHE A 280 -18.77 5.07 10.23
C PHE A 280 -19.46 4.44 9.01
N LYS A 281 -18.70 3.64 8.23
CA LYS A 281 -19.22 2.97 7.03
C LYS A 281 -20.29 1.94 7.37
N GLU A 282 -20.06 1.10 8.38
CA GLU A 282 -21.03 0.11 8.85
C GLU A 282 -22.33 0.78 9.30
N ALA A 283 -22.24 1.86 10.07
CA ALA A 283 -23.41 2.62 10.49
C ALA A 283 -24.25 3.11 9.32
N TYR A 284 -23.60 3.70 8.31
CA TYR A 284 -24.25 4.16 7.09
C TYR A 284 -24.94 3.00 6.35
N ASP A 285 -24.23 1.89 6.14
CA ASP A 285 -24.76 0.75 5.40
C ASP A 285 -25.92 0.06 6.14
N PHE A 286 -25.85 -0.08 7.47
CA PHE A 286 -26.94 -0.62 8.27
C PHE A 286 -28.21 0.23 8.16
N ILE A 287 -28.10 1.56 8.33
CA ILE A 287 -29.27 2.46 8.23
C ILE A 287 -29.84 2.42 6.81
N ARG A 288 -28.99 2.42 5.77
CA ARG A 288 -29.43 2.32 4.37
C ARG A 288 -30.15 1.01 4.06
N LEU A 289 -29.80 -0.08 4.74
CA LEU A 289 -30.39 -1.41 4.57
C LEU A 289 -31.64 -1.64 5.45
N GLY A 290 -32.12 -0.64 6.19
CA GLY A 290 -33.28 -0.78 7.08
C GLY A 290 -32.97 -1.53 8.37
N LYS A 291 -31.72 -1.46 8.82
CA LYS A 291 -31.22 -2.00 10.09
C LYS A 291 -30.83 -0.82 10.99
N GLU A 292 -31.81 0.02 11.32
CA GLU A 292 -31.56 1.30 11.97
C GLU A 292 -30.92 1.12 13.36
N ASP A 293 -31.37 0.15 14.15
CA ASP A 293 -30.85 -0.10 15.49
C ASP A 293 -29.36 -0.48 15.46
N GLU A 294 -28.94 -1.40 14.59
CA GLU A 294 -27.52 -1.76 14.42
C GLU A 294 -26.68 -0.58 13.94
N GLY A 295 -27.21 0.25 13.04
CA GLY A 295 -26.49 1.43 12.56
C GLY A 295 -26.35 2.53 13.62
N ILE A 296 -27.38 2.74 14.44
CA ILE A 296 -27.34 3.66 15.59
C ILE A 296 -26.32 3.19 16.64
N GLU A 297 -26.20 1.88 16.86
CA GLU A 297 -25.20 1.31 17.77
C GLU A 297 -23.78 1.64 17.27
N ARG A 298 -23.47 1.32 16.00
CA ARG A 298 -22.15 1.58 15.41
C ARG A 298 -21.79 3.06 15.38
N ILE A 299 -22.73 3.95 15.03
CA ILE A 299 -22.43 5.40 15.00
C ILE A 299 -22.25 6.00 16.39
N ARG A 300 -22.90 5.46 17.42
CA ARG A 300 -22.68 5.89 18.81
C ARG A 300 -21.30 5.50 19.31
N GLU A 301 -20.83 4.30 18.97
CA GLU A 301 -19.46 3.89 19.27
C GLU A 301 -18.43 4.78 18.58
N PHE A 302 -18.67 5.15 17.32
CA PHE A 302 -17.86 6.12 16.59
C PHE A 302 -17.84 7.49 17.30
N LEU A 303 -19.02 8.04 17.62
CA LEU A 303 -19.18 9.35 18.26
C LEU A 303 -18.60 9.42 19.68
N ALA A 304 -18.55 8.29 20.41
CA ALA A 304 -17.91 8.23 21.72
C ALA A 304 -16.39 8.54 21.65
N LYS A 305 -15.76 8.30 20.49
CA LYS A 305 -14.34 8.56 20.23
C LYS A 305 -14.12 9.85 19.43
N HIS A 306 -15.09 10.21 18.59
CA HIS A 306 -15.02 11.33 17.64
C HIS A 306 -16.24 12.25 17.73
N PRO A 307 -16.42 12.97 18.86
CA PRO A 307 -17.63 13.75 19.12
C PRO A 307 -17.75 15.01 18.25
N ASP A 308 -16.70 15.40 17.53
CA ASP A 308 -16.59 16.62 16.71
C ASP A 308 -16.90 16.37 15.21
N VAL A 309 -17.14 15.12 14.82
CA VAL A 309 -17.40 14.74 13.42
C VAL A 309 -18.86 14.96 13.06
N TRP A 310 -19.16 16.10 12.41
CA TRP A 310 -20.53 16.56 12.12
C TRP A 310 -21.38 15.55 11.32
N ASN A 311 -20.79 14.86 10.33
CA ASN A 311 -21.49 13.90 9.50
C ASN A 311 -21.88 12.63 10.28
N ALA A 312 -21.16 12.28 11.35
CA ALA A 312 -21.55 11.17 12.21
C ALA A 312 -22.82 11.50 13.02
N TRP A 313 -22.93 12.74 13.49
CA TRP A 313 -24.18 13.24 14.10
C TRP A 313 -25.34 13.25 13.11
N PHE A 314 -25.10 13.58 11.83
CA PHE A 314 -26.12 13.47 10.79
C PHE A 314 -26.60 12.02 10.60
N ILE A 315 -25.68 11.04 10.55
CA ILE A 315 -26.04 9.62 10.42
C ILE A 315 -26.83 9.13 11.64
N LEU A 316 -26.45 9.56 12.85
CA LEU A 316 -27.23 9.27 14.06
C LEU A 316 -28.65 9.83 13.96
N GLY A 317 -28.80 11.10 13.55
CA GLY A 317 -30.10 11.73 13.36
C GLY A 317 -30.95 11.01 12.30
N TRP A 318 -30.33 10.60 11.19
CA TRP A 318 -31.00 9.88 10.12
C TRP A 318 -31.55 8.52 10.58
N GLY A 319 -30.75 7.73 11.30
CA GLY A 319 -31.21 6.47 11.89
C GLY A 319 -32.36 6.67 12.88
N LEU A 320 -32.22 7.65 13.78
CA LEU A 320 -33.26 7.94 14.79
C LEU A 320 -34.58 8.40 14.16
N ARG A 321 -34.52 9.24 13.12
CA ARG A 321 -35.72 9.68 12.40
C ARG A 321 -36.45 8.52 11.74
N ARG A 322 -35.72 7.57 11.16
CA ARG A 322 -36.29 6.37 10.52
C ARG A 322 -36.99 5.43 11.51
N LEU A 323 -36.57 5.48 12.78
CA LEU A 323 -37.25 4.83 13.91
C LEU A 323 -38.33 5.71 14.57
N GLU A 324 -38.69 6.84 13.95
CA GLU A 324 -39.69 7.80 14.45
C GLU A 324 -39.35 8.40 15.83
N ARG A 325 -38.07 8.36 16.23
CA ARG A 325 -37.55 8.99 17.46
C ARG A 325 -37.19 10.45 17.18
N TYR A 326 -38.22 11.25 16.86
CA TYR A 326 -38.02 12.58 16.28
C TYR A 326 -37.32 13.58 17.19
N GLU A 327 -37.55 13.56 18.50
CA GLU A 327 -36.86 14.44 19.45
C GLU A 327 -35.36 14.14 19.52
N ASP A 328 -34.99 12.87 19.61
CA ASP A 328 -33.59 12.44 19.63
C ASP A 328 -32.91 12.75 18.28
N ALA A 329 -33.62 12.53 17.18
CA ALA A 329 -33.14 12.84 15.84
C ALA A 329 -32.88 14.34 15.67
N ALA A 330 -33.80 15.20 16.15
CA ALA A 330 -33.64 16.63 16.11
C ALA A 330 -32.39 17.08 16.87
N ALA A 331 -32.15 16.57 18.07
CA ALA A 331 -30.95 16.88 18.85
C ALA A 331 -29.66 16.47 18.11
N ALA A 332 -29.65 15.32 17.44
CA ALA A 332 -28.51 14.88 16.63
C ALA A 332 -28.28 15.78 15.40
N PHE A 333 -29.34 16.18 14.69
CA PHE A 333 -29.21 17.10 13.55
C PHE A 333 -28.79 18.51 13.98
N GLU A 334 -29.26 19.01 15.13
CA GLU A 334 -28.79 20.27 15.69
C GLU A 334 -27.29 20.22 16.00
N LYS A 335 -26.82 19.11 16.58
CA LYS A 335 -25.39 18.90 16.82
C LYS A 335 -24.59 18.84 15.52
N ALA A 336 -25.14 18.20 14.48
CA ALA A 336 -24.53 18.19 13.15
C ALA A 336 -24.42 19.60 12.54
N LEU A 337 -25.42 20.46 12.75
CA LEU A 337 -25.41 21.85 12.28
C LEU A 337 -24.51 22.77 13.12
N GLU A 338 -24.30 22.47 14.41
CA GLU A 338 -23.36 23.19 15.27
C GLU A 338 -21.90 22.95 14.85
N LEU A 339 -21.58 21.69 14.50
CA LEU A 339 -20.22 21.26 14.18
C LEU A 339 -19.87 21.40 12.69
N GLY A 340 -20.88 21.41 11.82
CA GLY A 340 -20.73 21.25 10.39
C GLY A 340 -21.32 22.39 9.55
N PRO A 341 -21.21 22.28 8.22
CA PRO A 341 -21.86 23.21 7.32
C PRO A 341 -23.39 23.13 7.44
N ARG A 342 -24.04 24.29 7.45
CA ARG A 342 -25.50 24.43 7.52
C ARG A 342 -26.21 24.04 6.20
N LYS A 343 -26.11 22.77 5.83
CA LYS A 343 -26.55 22.22 4.54
C LYS A 343 -28.09 22.14 4.43
N PRO A 344 -28.66 22.36 3.23
CA PRO A 344 -30.10 22.27 2.99
C PRO A 344 -30.70 20.92 3.37
N ASP A 345 -30.02 19.81 3.06
CA ASP A 345 -30.48 18.46 3.44
C ASP A 345 -30.61 18.28 4.96
N THR A 346 -29.63 18.75 5.74
CA THR A 346 -29.67 18.66 7.20
C THR A 346 -30.76 19.55 7.79
N LEU A 347 -30.95 20.76 7.23
CA LEU A 347 -32.06 21.64 7.63
C LEU A 347 -33.42 20.99 7.35
N ASN A 348 -33.55 20.32 6.20
CA ASN A 348 -34.76 19.62 5.83
C ASN A 348 -35.05 18.43 6.75
N GLU A 349 -34.05 17.60 7.08
CA GLU A 349 -34.24 16.49 8.00
C GLU A 349 -34.61 16.97 9.42
N LEU A 350 -33.98 18.04 9.91
CA LEU A 350 -34.36 18.67 11.18
C LEU A 350 -35.79 19.25 11.10
N ALA A 351 -36.17 19.86 9.98
CA ALA A 351 -37.51 20.38 9.78
C ALA A 351 -38.56 19.26 9.83
N ILE A 352 -38.31 18.13 9.18
CA ILE A 352 -39.19 16.96 9.27
C ILE A 352 -39.36 16.52 10.73
N CYS A 353 -38.27 16.45 11.50
CA CYS A 353 -38.35 16.11 12.92
C CYS A 353 -39.21 17.13 13.69
N ARG A 354 -38.97 18.43 13.48
CA ARG A 354 -39.76 19.52 14.11
C ARG A 354 -41.24 19.49 13.71
N MET A 355 -41.53 19.11 12.48
CA MET A 355 -42.88 18.94 11.98
C MET A 355 -43.60 17.77 12.67
N GLU A 356 -42.93 16.63 12.85
CA GLU A 356 -43.51 15.46 13.53
C GLU A 356 -43.67 15.67 15.04
N THR A 357 -42.81 16.46 15.67
CA THR A 357 -42.96 16.84 17.10
C THR A 357 -43.93 18.01 17.33
N GLY A 358 -44.63 18.49 16.31
CA GLY A 358 -45.59 19.61 16.42
C GLY A 358 -44.97 21.01 16.54
N ALA A 359 -43.64 21.14 16.40
CA ALA A 359 -42.92 22.42 16.41
C ALA A 359 -42.99 23.11 15.04
N PHE A 360 -44.22 23.37 14.57
CA PHE A 360 -44.46 23.75 13.18
C PHE A 360 -43.79 25.06 12.75
N SER A 361 -43.71 26.07 13.64
CA SER A 361 -43.08 27.35 13.31
C SER A 361 -41.56 27.24 13.15
N GLU A 362 -40.92 26.31 13.85
CA GLU A 362 -39.49 26.04 13.66
C GLU A 362 -39.25 25.26 12.38
N SER A 363 -40.08 24.25 12.09
CA SER A 363 -40.03 23.51 10.83
C SER A 363 -40.11 24.43 9.62
N GLU A 364 -41.03 25.38 9.62
CA GLU A 364 -41.19 26.33 8.51
C GLU A 364 -39.94 27.18 8.31
N LYS A 365 -39.35 27.72 9.39
CA LYS A 365 -38.12 28.51 9.30
C LYS A 365 -36.97 27.71 8.69
N LEU A 366 -36.84 26.45 9.08
CA LEU A 366 -35.80 25.55 8.57
C LEU A 366 -36.01 25.22 7.09
N LEU A 367 -37.24 24.93 6.67
CA LEU A 367 -37.57 24.67 5.25
C LEU A 367 -37.39 25.91 4.37
N VAL A 368 -37.81 27.09 4.85
CA VAL A 368 -37.58 28.36 4.15
C VAL A 368 -36.08 28.64 4.03
N ASP A 369 -35.30 28.36 5.06
CA ASP A 369 -33.85 28.52 5.01
C ASP A 369 -33.16 27.49 4.09
N ALA A 370 -33.68 26.27 3.97
CA ALA A 370 -33.22 25.28 2.99
C ALA A 370 -33.57 25.72 1.55
N LEU A 371 -34.80 26.18 1.32
CA LEU A 371 -35.27 26.66 0.02
C LEU A 371 -34.53 27.94 -0.43
N ARG A 372 -34.15 28.84 0.48
CA ARG A 372 -33.29 29.99 0.14
C ARG A 372 -31.93 29.58 -0.42
N GLN A 373 -31.41 28.44 0.02
CA GLN A 373 -30.12 27.91 -0.45
C GLN A 373 -30.27 27.15 -1.77
N GLU A 374 -31.37 26.43 -1.94
CA GLU A 374 -31.70 25.70 -3.18
C GLU A 374 -33.14 26.02 -3.63
N PRO A 375 -33.34 27.14 -4.36
CA PRO A 375 -34.68 27.64 -4.71
C PRO A 375 -35.52 26.70 -5.56
N ASP A 376 -34.86 25.82 -6.33
CA ASP A 376 -35.51 24.91 -7.27
C ASP A 376 -35.65 23.47 -6.70
N ASN A 377 -35.39 23.26 -5.41
CA ASN A 377 -35.51 21.94 -4.80
C ASN A 377 -36.97 21.64 -4.40
N VAL A 378 -37.65 20.89 -5.26
CA VAL A 378 -39.06 20.50 -5.11
C VAL A 378 -39.37 19.84 -3.76
N LYS A 379 -38.40 19.13 -3.15
CA LYS A 379 -38.62 18.44 -1.87
C LYS A 379 -38.94 19.40 -0.74
N PHE A 380 -38.29 20.57 -0.72
CA PHE A 380 -38.51 21.56 0.34
C PHE A 380 -39.87 22.24 0.20
N VAL A 381 -40.30 22.51 -1.05
CA VAL A 381 -41.64 23.04 -1.36
C VAL A 381 -42.72 22.02 -1.00
N SER A 382 -42.55 20.75 -1.37
CA SER A 382 -43.47 19.68 -0.99
C SER A 382 -43.54 19.48 0.52
N ASN A 383 -42.42 19.61 1.25
CA ASN A 383 -42.43 19.55 2.72
C ASN A 383 -43.12 20.76 3.36
N LEU A 384 -43.08 21.95 2.75
CA LEU A 384 -43.90 23.10 3.17
C LEU A 384 -45.40 22.81 2.97
N GLY A 385 -45.77 22.15 1.86
CA GLY A 385 -47.14 21.68 1.64
C GLY A 385 -47.60 20.67 2.69
N ILE A 386 -46.77 19.68 3.03
CA ILE A 386 -47.05 18.70 4.10
C ILE A 386 -47.16 19.38 5.47
N LEU A 387 -46.32 20.38 5.74
CA LEU A 387 -46.39 21.17 6.96
C LEU A 387 -47.73 21.92 7.08
N ALA A 388 -48.19 22.53 5.98
CA ALA A 388 -49.50 23.20 5.93
C ALA A 388 -50.66 22.21 6.16
N LEU A 389 -50.59 20.99 5.59
CA LEU A 389 -51.56 19.93 5.88
C LEU A 389 -51.60 19.57 7.38
N LYS A 390 -50.43 19.45 8.03
CA LYS A 390 -50.37 19.18 9.48
C LYS A 390 -50.87 20.34 10.34
N ARG A 391 -50.95 21.55 9.79
CA ARG A 391 -51.61 22.72 10.41
C ARG A 391 -53.11 22.80 10.08
N GLU A 392 -53.64 21.86 9.30
CA GLU A 392 -55.01 21.87 8.77
C GLU A 392 -55.30 23.05 7.81
N ASP A 393 -54.25 23.70 7.26
CA ASP A 393 -54.41 24.74 6.24
C ASP A 393 -54.35 24.13 4.83
N HIS A 394 -55.52 23.70 4.36
CA HIS A 394 -55.66 23.01 3.08
C HIS A 394 -55.42 23.94 1.88
N GLU A 395 -55.73 25.23 2.00
CA GLU A 395 -55.54 26.20 0.92
C GLU A 395 -54.05 26.49 0.72
N GLU A 396 -53.31 26.72 1.82
CA GLU A 396 -51.86 26.92 1.76
C GLU A 396 -51.14 25.65 1.28
N ALA A 397 -51.55 24.47 1.76
CA ALA A 397 -51.01 23.20 1.28
C ALA A 397 -51.19 23.05 -0.24
N ARG A 398 -52.39 23.35 -0.75
CA ARG A 398 -52.68 23.30 -2.19
C ARG A 398 -51.78 24.25 -2.98
N ALA A 399 -51.56 25.47 -2.49
CA ALA A 399 -50.66 26.43 -3.13
C ALA A 399 -49.23 25.90 -3.24
N TYR A 400 -48.68 25.30 -2.18
CA TYR A 400 -47.34 24.72 -2.21
C TYR A 400 -47.22 23.53 -3.18
N PHE A 401 -48.21 22.62 -3.22
CA PHE A 401 -48.16 21.51 -4.18
C PHE A 401 -48.30 21.97 -5.63
N LEU A 402 -49.09 23.02 -5.90
CA LEU A 402 -49.12 23.64 -7.24
C LEU A 402 -47.77 24.27 -7.59
N ALA A 403 -47.12 24.97 -6.66
CA ALA A 403 -45.79 25.54 -6.86
C ALA A 403 -44.73 24.44 -7.10
N ALA A 404 -44.84 23.29 -6.41
CA ALA A 404 -43.99 22.13 -6.68
C ALA A 404 -44.15 21.62 -8.12
N LEU A 405 -45.37 21.62 -8.67
CA LEU A 405 -45.63 21.25 -10.06
C LEU A 405 -45.21 22.31 -11.10
N GLU A 406 -45.08 23.58 -10.70
CA GLU A 406 -44.45 24.59 -11.56
C GLU A 406 -42.96 24.32 -11.75
N ILE A 407 -42.29 23.76 -10.74
CA ILE A 407 -40.88 23.37 -10.78
C ILE A 407 -40.72 22.00 -11.48
N GLU A 408 -41.48 20.99 -11.07
CA GLU A 408 -41.47 19.63 -11.61
C GLU A 408 -42.90 19.18 -11.98
N PRO A 409 -43.32 19.35 -13.25
CA PRO A 409 -44.70 19.08 -13.69
C PRO A 409 -45.23 17.66 -13.49
N ASN A 410 -44.34 16.69 -13.27
CA ASN A 410 -44.69 15.27 -13.08
C ASN A 410 -44.33 14.76 -11.68
N ASP A 411 -44.14 15.65 -10.68
CA ASP A 411 -43.86 15.21 -9.32
C ASP A 411 -45.04 14.39 -8.78
N VAL A 412 -44.77 13.11 -8.54
CA VAL A 412 -45.78 12.13 -8.14
C VAL A 412 -46.37 12.48 -6.78
N LEU A 413 -45.56 13.01 -5.86
CA LEU A 413 -45.97 13.32 -4.51
C LEU A 413 -46.97 14.50 -4.49
N ALA A 414 -46.65 15.59 -5.19
CA ALA A 414 -47.51 16.77 -5.30
C ALA A 414 -48.85 16.42 -5.97
N LEU A 415 -48.84 15.64 -7.06
CA LEU A 415 -50.08 15.16 -7.71
C LEU A 415 -50.95 14.33 -6.76
N GLN A 416 -50.35 13.42 -5.99
CA GLN A 416 -51.09 12.61 -5.01
C GLN A 416 -51.73 13.45 -3.91
N TYR A 417 -51.03 14.45 -3.38
CA TYR A 417 -51.58 15.32 -2.34
C TYR A 417 -52.67 16.26 -2.86
N LEU A 418 -52.54 16.79 -4.08
CA LEU A 418 -53.60 17.59 -4.70
C LEU A 418 -54.87 16.77 -4.91
N GLN A 419 -54.76 15.53 -5.39
CA GLN A 419 -55.91 14.64 -5.53
C GLN A 419 -56.61 14.37 -4.18
N LYS A 420 -55.84 14.20 -3.10
CA LYS A 420 -56.39 14.01 -1.74
C LYS A 420 -57.08 15.25 -1.19
N LEU A 421 -56.73 16.45 -1.67
CA LEU A 421 -57.34 17.72 -1.24
C LEU A 421 -58.64 18.04 -2.00
N GLU A 422 -58.89 17.38 -3.14
CA GLU A 422 -60.11 17.53 -3.95
C GLU A 422 -61.28 16.65 -3.49
N HIS A 423 -61.02 15.73 -2.56
CA HIS A 423 -61.98 14.76 -2.00
C HIS A 423 -62.09 14.92 -0.50
#